data_AF-A0A3R7UGM5-F1
#
_entry.id   AF-A0A3R7UGM5-F1
#
_cell.length_a   1.000
_cell.length_b   1.000
_cell.length_c   1.000
_cell.angle_alpha   90.00
_cell.angle_beta   90.00
_cell.angle_gamma   90.00
#
_symmetry.space_group_name_H-M   'P 1'
#
loop_
_entity.id
_entity.type
_entity.pdbx_description
1 polymer ?
#
loop_
_entity_poly.entity_id
_entity_poly.type
_entity_poly.pdbx_seq_one_letter_code
_entity_poly.pdbx_strand_id
1 'polypeptide(L)'
;MILPQLEEQAHGPEVVGMFFFEDNNYVLVKGDPIGERLAAVARDQNILLMGCDQCCYEREIENKLVDGAVIGCFPNLYEGLASNMPDQVITL
;
A
#
# COMPACT_ATOMS: atom_id res chain seq x y z
N MET A 1 -2.57 -13.36 -1.81
CA MET A 1 -1.88 -12.15 -2.31
C MET A 1 -2.54 -11.72 -3.60
N ILE A 2 -3.08 -10.50 -3.67
CA ILE A 2 -3.87 -10.00 -4.82
C ILE A 2 -3.01 -9.52 -6.00
N LEU A 3 -1.70 -9.36 -5.80
CA LEU A 3 -0.78 -8.75 -6.77
C LEU A 3 -0.84 -9.36 -8.18
N PRO A 4 -0.76 -10.69 -8.39
CA PRO A 4 -0.88 -11.25 -9.74
C PRO A 4 -2.22 -10.91 -10.43
N GLN A 5 -3.31 -10.83 -9.65
CA GLN A 5 -4.62 -10.46 -10.19
C GLN A 5 -4.68 -8.99 -10.62
N LEU A 6 -3.94 -8.11 -9.95
CA LEU A 6 -3.84 -6.70 -10.35
C LEU A 6 -2.96 -6.53 -11.58
N GLU A 7 -1.84 -7.26 -11.67
CA GLU A 7 -0.95 -7.28 -12.83
C GLU A 7 -1.68 -7.81 -14.08
N GLU A 8 -2.49 -8.86 -13.93
CA GLU A 8 -3.27 -9.47 -15.01
C GLU A 8 -4.60 -8.75 -15.28
N GLN A 9 -4.91 -7.68 -14.55
CA GLN A 9 -6.19 -6.95 -14.63
C GLN A 9 -7.42 -7.86 -14.45
N ALA A 10 -7.29 -8.90 -13.64
CA ALA A 10 -8.29 -9.94 -13.40
C ALA A 10 -8.88 -9.91 -11.98
N HIS A 11 -8.56 -8.89 -11.18
CA HIS A 11 -9.04 -8.79 -9.79
C HIS A 11 -10.57 -8.60 -9.71
N GLY A 12 -11.15 -7.85 -10.66
CA GLY A 12 -12.57 -7.55 -10.73
C GLY A 12 -12.91 -6.18 -10.13
N PRO A 13 -12.91 -6.02 -8.79
CA PRO A 13 -13.06 -4.71 -8.15
C PRO A 13 -11.86 -3.80 -8.39
N GLU A 14 -12.12 -2.49 -8.41
CA GLU A 14 -11.07 -1.48 -8.33
C GLU A 14 -10.47 -1.46 -6.92
N VAL A 15 -9.14 -1.42 -6.83
CA VAL A 15 -8.43 -1.22 -5.57
C VAL A 15 -8.02 0.23 -5.48
N VAL A 16 -8.52 0.96 -4.48
CA VAL A 16 -8.20 2.39 -4.31
C VAL A 16 -7.02 2.62 -3.35
N GLY A 17 -6.75 1.68 -2.45
CA GLY A 17 -5.64 1.76 -1.51
C GLY A 17 -5.34 0.48 -0.75
N MET A 18 -4.15 0.42 -0.17
CA MET A 18 -3.66 -0.65 0.69
C MET A 18 -2.91 -0.03 1.88
N PHE A 19 -3.24 -0.47 3.10
CA PHE A 19 -2.64 0.03 4.33
C PHE A 19 -1.95 -1.11 5.10
N PHE A 20 -0.65 -1.00 5.32
CA PHE A 20 0.21 -2.04 5.87
C PHE A 20 0.48 -1.81 7.37
N PHE A 21 0.24 -2.84 8.17
CA PHE A 21 0.43 -2.83 9.62
C PHE A 21 1.48 -3.85 10.04
N GLU A 22 2.10 -3.61 11.20
CA GLU A 22 3.07 -4.51 11.80
C GLU A 22 4.18 -4.89 10.81
N ASP A 23 4.53 -6.19 10.75
CA ASP A 23 5.58 -6.72 9.92
C ASP A 23 5.25 -6.69 8.42
N ASN A 24 3.99 -6.48 8.03
CA ASN A 24 3.63 -6.33 6.62
C ASN A 24 4.30 -5.10 5.99
N ASN A 25 4.74 -4.12 6.79
CA ASN A 25 5.50 -2.97 6.29
C ASN A 25 6.86 -3.37 5.69
N TYR A 26 7.42 -4.53 6.04
CA TYR A 26 8.68 -4.99 5.43
C TYR A 26 8.54 -5.24 3.93
N VAL A 27 7.34 -5.58 3.44
CA VAL A 27 7.07 -5.71 1.99
C VAL A 27 7.26 -4.38 1.28
N LEU A 28 7.07 -3.25 1.96
CA LEU A 28 7.25 -1.93 1.36
C LEU A 28 8.71 -1.48 1.33
N VAL A 29 9.68 -2.24 1.85
CA VAL A 29 11.09 -1.83 1.85
C VAL A 29 11.69 -1.93 0.45
N LYS A 30 12.47 -0.92 0.03
CA LYS A 30 13.19 -0.88 -1.26
C LYS A 30 14.00 -2.16 -1.48
N GLY A 31 13.89 -2.73 -2.67
CA GLY A 31 14.53 -3.99 -3.03
C GLY A 31 13.75 -5.24 -2.65
N ASP A 32 12.63 -5.13 -1.92
CA ASP A 32 11.72 -6.27 -1.75
C ASP A 32 11.03 -6.61 -3.10
N PRO A 33 11.14 -7.85 -3.61
CA PRO A 33 10.59 -8.20 -4.92
C PRO A 33 9.07 -8.03 -5.04
N ILE A 34 8.33 -8.16 -3.95
CA ILE A 34 6.87 -7.96 -3.93
C ILE A 34 6.58 -6.47 -3.85
N GLY A 35 7.28 -5.74 -2.99
CA GLY A 35 7.18 -4.29 -2.85
C GLY A 35 7.38 -3.54 -4.17
N GLU A 36 8.44 -3.87 -4.91
CA GLU A 36 8.76 -3.21 -6.18
C GLU A 36 7.68 -3.43 -7.24
N ARG A 37 7.15 -4.66 -7.31
CA ARG A 37 6.04 -5.00 -8.21
C ARG A 37 4.75 -4.29 -7.80
N LEU A 38 4.47 -4.26 -6.50
CA LEU A 38 3.30 -3.58 -5.97
C LEU A 38 3.38 -2.08 -6.24
N ALA A 39 4.53 -1.45 -6.07
CA ALA A 39 4.74 -0.04 -6.37
C ALA A 39 4.55 0.28 -7.87
N ALA A 40 4.97 -0.63 -8.76
CA ALA A 40 4.72 -0.48 -10.20
C ALA A 40 3.22 -0.50 -10.52
N VAL A 41 2.51 -1.53 -10.05
CA VAL A 41 1.06 -1.65 -10.25
C VAL A 41 0.30 -0.48 -9.62
N ALA A 42 0.70 -0.06 -8.43
CA ALA A 42 0.06 1.04 -7.73
C ALA A 42 0.19 2.38 -8.46
N ARG A 43 1.36 2.64 -9.07
CA ARG A 43 1.57 3.81 -9.91
C ARG A 43 0.73 3.76 -11.18
N ASP A 44 0.64 2.60 -11.83
CA ASP A 44 -0.10 2.44 -13.08
C ASP A 44 -1.62 2.50 -12.88
N GLN A 45 -2.10 2.03 -11.73
CA GLN A 45 -3.53 1.92 -11.41
C GLN A 45 -3.99 2.96 -10.38
N ASN A 46 -3.15 3.91 -10.00
CA ASN A 46 -3.44 4.96 -9.03
C ASN A 46 -3.93 4.42 -7.67
N ILE A 47 -3.23 3.42 -7.13
CA ILE A 47 -3.51 2.80 -5.83
C ILE A 47 -2.68 3.51 -4.75
N LEU A 48 -3.32 3.94 -3.65
CA LEU A 48 -2.60 4.43 -2.48
C LEU A 48 -1.88 3.27 -1.77
N LEU A 49 -0.54 3.34 -1.63
CA LEU A 49 0.21 2.44 -0.76
C LEU A 49 0.64 3.19 0.51
N MET A 50 0.14 2.75 1.66
CA MET A 50 0.45 3.39 2.94
C MET A 50 1.04 2.39 3.93
N GLY A 51 2.15 2.75 4.56
CA GLY A 51 2.67 2.07 5.75
C GLY A 51 2.24 2.78 7.04
N CYS A 52 1.89 2.01 8.08
CA CYS A 52 1.56 2.54 9.39
C CYS A 52 2.77 3.28 9.99
N ASP A 53 2.55 4.52 10.41
CA ASP A 53 3.60 5.41 10.95
C ASP A 53 4.37 4.79 12.11
N GLN A 54 3.68 4.41 13.18
CA GLN A 54 4.30 3.80 14.35
C GLN A 54 5.04 2.51 13.99
N CYS A 55 4.45 1.66 13.14
CA CYS A 55 5.09 0.41 12.75
C CYS A 55 6.37 0.65 11.93
N CYS A 56 6.37 1.65 11.03
CA CYS A 56 7.53 2.01 10.23
C CYS A 56 8.65 2.61 11.08
N TYR A 57 8.31 3.48 12.05
CA TYR A 57 9.30 4.10 12.95
C TYR A 57 9.93 3.09 13.91
N GLU A 58 9.13 2.21 14.54
CA GLU A 58 9.64 1.18 15.45
C GLU A 58 10.56 0.16 14.76
N ARG A 59 10.41 0.01 13.44
CA ARG A 59 11.23 -0.89 12.60
C ARG A 59 12.38 -0.16 11.88
N GLU A 60 12.51 1.15 12.06
CA GLU A 60 13.53 1.99 11.43
C GLU A 60 13.54 1.87 9.89
N ILE A 61 12.35 1.80 9.27
CA ILE A 61 12.18 1.66 7.80
C ILE A 61 11.58 2.90 7.14
N GLU A 62 11.36 3.98 7.88
CA GLU A 62 10.63 5.15 7.42
C GLU A 62 11.28 5.86 6.22
N ASN A 63 12.60 5.73 6.10
CA ASN A 63 13.38 6.28 4.98
C ASN A 63 13.77 5.21 3.94
N LYS A 64 13.19 4.01 4.02
CA LYS A 64 13.59 2.83 3.25
C LYS A 64 12.45 2.27 2.38
N LEU A 65 11.31 2.95 2.28
CA LEU A 65 10.16 2.44 1.54
C LEU A 65 10.28 2.61 0.01
N VAL A 66 9.66 1.72 -0.76
CA VAL A 66 9.56 1.76 -2.23
C VAL A 66 8.96 3.08 -2.72
N ASP A 67 9.37 3.49 -3.92
CA ASP A 67 8.95 4.78 -4.48
C ASP A 67 7.42 4.81 -4.69
N GLY A 68 6.77 5.82 -4.12
CA GLY A 68 5.31 6.00 -4.17
C GLY A 68 4.57 5.47 -2.94
N ALA A 69 5.20 4.63 -2.10
CA ALA A 69 4.66 4.32 -0.79
C ALA A 69 4.80 5.53 0.15
N VAL A 70 3.76 5.80 0.93
CA VAL A 70 3.74 6.88 1.93
C VAL A 70 3.60 6.30 3.33
N ILE A 71 3.94 7.11 4.33
CA ILE A 71 3.77 6.76 5.75
C ILE A 71 2.64 7.61 6.32
N GLY A 72 1.75 6.99 7.07
CA GLY A 72 0.62 7.69 7.68
C GLY A 72 -0.16 6.86 8.69
N CYS A 73 -1.16 7.51 9.27
CA CYS A 73 -2.15 6.89 10.15
C CYS A 73 -3.56 7.03 9.53
N PHE A 74 -4.59 6.60 10.26
CA PHE A 74 -5.98 6.66 9.78
C PHE A 74 -6.45 8.03 9.27
N PRO A 75 -6.13 9.18 9.90
CA PRO A 75 -6.51 10.48 9.35
C PRO A 75 -5.94 10.72 7.94
N ASN A 76 -4.69 10.32 7.70
CA ASN A 76 -4.06 10.45 6.38
C ASN A 76 -4.68 9.51 5.36
N LEU A 77 -5.07 8.29 5.78
CA LEU A 77 -5.78 7.36 4.91
C LEU A 77 -7.11 7.94 4.45
N TYR A 78 -7.91 8.49 5.39
CA TYR A 78 -9.20 9.10 5.06
C TYR A 78 -9.05 10.32 4.15
N GLU A 79 -8.03 11.15 4.39
CA GLU A 79 -7.72 12.28 3.52
C GLU A 79 -7.31 11.82 2.12
N GLY A 80 -6.41 10.84 2.03
CA GLY A 80 -5.90 10.31 0.76
C GLY A 80 -6.97 9.63 -0.08
N LEU A 81 -7.98 9.02 0.55
CA LEU A 81 -9.09 8.35 -0.12
C LEU A 81 -10.37 9.18 -0.19
N ALA A 82 -10.38 10.43 0.30
CA ALA A 82 -11.60 11.23 0.43
C ALA A 82 -12.36 11.45 -0.90
N SER A 83 -11.63 11.49 -2.02
CA SER A 83 -12.22 11.64 -3.36
C SER A 83 -12.70 10.33 -4.00
N ASN A 84 -12.28 9.19 -3.45
CA ASN A 84 -12.64 7.85 -3.94
C ASN A 84 -12.65 6.85 -2.76
N MET A 85 -13.63 7.02 -1.87
CA MET A 85 -13.76 6.19 -0.66
C MET A 85 -14.12 4.75 -1.04
N PRO A 86 -13.50 3.73 -0.41
CA PRO A 86 -13.80 2.34 -0.73
C PRO A 86 -15.20 1.93 -0.24
N ASP A 87 -15.94 1.19 -1.08
CA ASP A 87 -17.21 0.57 -0.69
C ASP A 87 -17.02 -0.62 0.26
N GLN A 88 -15.84 -1.27 0.21
CA GLN A 88 -15.52 -2.46 0.97
C GLN A 88 -14.09 -2.40 1.52
N VAL A 89 -13.90 -2.91 2.73
CA VAL A 89 -12.59 -3.08 3.36
C VAL A 89 -12.35 -4.57 3.58
N ILE A 90 -11.23 -5.07 3.05
CA ILE A 90 -10.77 -6.45 3.23
C ILE A 90 -9.50 -6.40 4.07
N THR A 91 -9.44 -7.20 5.13
CA THR A 91 -8.27 -7.33 6.02
C THR A 91 -7.72 -8.75 5.97
N LEU A 92 -6.40 -8.90 6.06
CA LEU A 92 -5.66 -10.16 5.91
C LEU A 92 -4.56 -10.28 6.97
#